data_AF-X0RX60-F1
#
_entry.id   AF-X0RX60-F1
#
_cell.length_a   1.000
_cell.length_b   1.000
_cell.length_c   1.000
_cell.angle_alpha   90.00
_cell.angle_beta   90.00
_cell.angle_gamma   90.00
#
_symmetry.space_group_name_H-M   'P 1'
#
loop_
_entity.id
_entity.type
_entity.pdbx_description
1 polymer ?
#
loop_
_entity_poly.entity_id
_entity_poly.type
_entity_poly.pdbx_seq_one_letter_code
_entity_poly.pdbx_strand_id
1 'polypeptide(L)'
;TATAQIINQNMARNLTPDAPLIAETGGINVMIVDSSALPQQAINDVLASAFQSAGQRCSACRLLYLQSDIAEEFLAMLRGAMDTLKIGNPWEVDTDIGPLIDSDAYQEIASYAGINGKNSDNNFLLAPSIKRVSGIDEIEREIFGPVLHVATYKAGDLDQVVDRINARGYGLTFGLHTRIDSRVDQVTRRINCGNIYINRNQIGAIVGSQPFGGEGLSGTGPKAGGPNYLQRFKCHGDGVDFTDTSPTGAEIPVTEIQNAIDELSGLQILQRQALEKLFENSGLKIPDFFCKQSQTLPGPTGESNILSYAPKGLVLCLGPTNTQARSQAVAALAAGCQVLVICENPPHQLTELQINGAPIRCIGGHISASDITELENLSVVTMQPCKAMADLRAALATRQGAIIPIVFEPFTQTSFLHERHTCIDTTAAGGNAALMVEAG
;
A
#
# COMPACT_ATOMS: atom_id res chain seq x y z
N THR A 1 -13.22 2.13 1.03
CA THR A 1 -13.00 1.19 -0.09
C THR A 1 -14.24 0.96 -0.93
N ALA A 2 -15.40 0.59 -0.35
CA ALA A 2 -16.63 0.35 -1.11
C ALA A 2 -17.06 1.53 -2.01
N THR A 3 -17.07 2.76 -1.50
CA THR A 3 -17.39 3.96 -2.29
C THR A 3 -16.44 4.17 -3.47
N ALA A 4 -15.14 3.91 -3.28
CA ALA A 4 -14.16 4.02 -4.36
C ALA A 4 -14.43 3.00 -5.48
N GLN A 5 -14.86 1.78 -5.13
CA GLN A 5 -15.25 0.77 -6.11
C GLN A 5 -16.51 1.17 -6.89
N ILE A 6 -17.51 1.75 -6.22
CA ILE A 6 -18.72 2.27 -6.88
C ILE A 6 -18.34 3.39 -7.87
N ILE A 7 -17.46 4.30 -7.47
CA ILE A 7 -16.95 5.36 -8.36
C ILE A 7 -16.21 4.73 -9.55
N ASN A 8 -15.31 3.77 -9.31
CA ASN A 8 -14.57 3.07 -10.36
C ASN A 8 -15.50 2.42 -11.40
N GLN A 9 -16.54 1.71 -10.95
CA GLN A 9 -17.55 1.10 -11.82
C GLN A 9 -18.34 2.14 -12.63
N ASN A 10 -18.74 3.24 -11.99
CA ASN A 10 -19.46 4.31 -12.69
C ASN A 10 -18.56 5.01 -13.70
N MET A 11 -17.29 5.27 -13.38
CA MET A 11 -16.34 5.86 -14.33
C MET A 11 -16.09 4.93 -15.53
N ALA A 12 -15.91 3.63 -15.29
CA ALA A 12 -15.69 2.67 -16.36
C ALA A 12 -16.85 2.57 -17.36
N ARG A 13 -18.09 2.84 -16.92
CA ARG A 13 -19.28 2.85 -17.80
C ARG A 13 -19.50 4.16 -18.55
N ASN A 14 -19.09 5.29 -17.95
CA ASN A 14 -19.54 6.61 -18.39
C ASN A 14 -18.43 7.53 -18.89
N LEU A 15 -17.16 7.21 -18.66
CA LEU A 15 -16.01 8.03 -19.05
C LEU A 15 -15.12 7.29 -20.05
N THR A 16 -14.20 8.04 -20.67
CA THR A 16 -13.20 7.47 -21.56
C THR A 16 -12.26 6.49 -20.82
N PRO A 17 -11.72 5.46 -21.48
CA PRO A 17 -10.91 4.43 -20.82
C PRO A 17 -9.64 4.94 -20.15
N ASP A 18 -9.15 6.13 -20.49
CA ASP A 18 -8.00 6.79 -19.88
C ASP A 18 -8.33 7.69 -18.67
N ALA A 19 -9.62 7.95 -18.39
CA ALA A 19 -10.02 8.86 -17.31
C ALA A 19 -9.38 8.45 -15.97
N PRO A 20 -8.52 9.30 -15.36
CA PRO A 20 -7.75 8.93 -14.19
C PRO A 20 -8.63 8.87 -12.94
N LEU A 21 -8.46 7.82 -12.14
CA LEU A 21 -8.99 7.71 -10.78
C LEU A 21 -7.82 7.69 -9.81
N ILE A 22 -7.82 8.62 -8.84
CA ILE A 22 -7.00 8.55 -7.64
C ILE A 22 -7.96 8.29 -6.48
N ALA A 23 -7.86 7.12 -5.88
CA ALA A 23 -8.67 6.74 -4.73
C ALA A 23 -7.74 6.42 -3.56
N GLU A 24 -7.76 7.26 -2.52
CA GLU A 24 -7.14 6.97 -1.23
C GLU A 24 -8.23 6.43 -0.31
N THR A 25 -8.02 5.23 0.23
CA THR A 25 -8.99 4.49 1.04
C THR A 25 -8.41 4.16 2.41
N GLY A 26 -9.21 3.48 3.25
CA GLY A 26 -8.83 3.18 4.63
C GLY A 26 -7.78 2.08 4.78
N GLY A 27 -7.52 1.69 6.03
CA GLY A 27 -6.52 0.68 6.37
C GLY A 27 -6.80 -0.02 7.69
N ILE A 28 -6.36 -1.28 7.78
CA ILE A 28 -6.19 -1.97 9.07
C ILE A 28 -4.73 -1.73 9.49
N ASN A 29 -4.46 -0.52 9.99
CA ASN A 29 -3.08 -0.12 10.31
C ASN A 29 -2.58 -0.79 11.57
N VAL A 30 -1.32 -1.21 11.55
CA VAL A 30 -0.73 -2.05 12.60
C VAL A 30 0.48 -1.37 13.20
N MET A 31 0.63 -1.49 14.52
CA MET A 31 1.88 -1.18 15.21
C MET A 31 2.44 -2.46 15.84
N ILE A 32 3.73 -2.74 15.64
CA ILE A 32 4.45 -3.82 16.33
C ILE A 32 5.37 -3.19 17.38
N VAL A 33 5.35 -3.75 18.59
CA VAL A 33 6.25 -3.34 19.67
C VAL A 33 6.97 -4.59 20.20
N ASP A 34 8.30 -4.60 20.08
CA ASP A 34 9.14 -5.70 20.55
C ASP A 34 9.71 -5.43 21.96
N SER A 35 10.38 -6.44 22.54
CA SER A 35 10.90 -6.35 23.91
C SER A 35 12.07 -5.36 24.10
N SER A 36 12.62 -4.80 23.02
CA SER A 36 13.71 -3.82 23.08
C SER A 36 13.21 -2.39 23.12
N ALA A 37 11.95 -2.15 22.78
CA ALA A 37 11.32 -0.85 22.81
C ALA A 37 11.31 -0.24 24.23
N LEU A 38 11.39 1.09 24.32
CA LEU A 38 11.11 1.80 25.57
C LEU A 38 9.59 1.85 25.78
N PRO A 39 9.04 1.20 26.84
CA PRO A 39 7.58 1.10 26.99
C PRO A 39 6.87 2.45 27.07
N GLN A 40 7.45 3.43 27.78
CA GLN A 40 6.84 4.75 27.96
C GLN A 40 6.70 5.52 26.64
N GLN A 41 7.72 5.45 25.78
CA GLN A 41 7.67 6.07 24.45
C GLN A 41 6.61 5.38 23.58
N ALA A 42 6.68 4.05 23.49
CA ALA A 42 5.73 3.27 22.70
C ALA A 42 4.28 3.45 23.17
N ILE A 43 4.01 3.56 24.47
CA ILE A 43 2.67 3.83 24.99
C ILE A 43 2.14 5.19 24.53
N ASN A 44 2.93 6.26 24.64
CA ASN A 44 2.53 7.58 24.17
C ASN A 44 2.18 7.57 22.68
N ASP A 45 3.01 6.88 21.88
CA ASP A 45 2.80 6.76 20.45
C ASP A 45 1.60 5.88 20.08
N VAL A 46 1.33 4.82 20.85
CA VAL A 46 0.10 4.02 20.72
C VAL A 46 -1.14 4.86 21.04
N LEU A 47 -1.14 5.62 22.13
CA LEU A 47 -2.27 6.46 22.52
C LEU A 47 -2.57 7.51 21.45
N ALA A 48 -1.55 8.25 21.02
CA ALA A 48 -1.68 9.22 19.95
C ALA A 48 -2.21 8.57 18.67
N SER A 49 -1.59 7.47 18.24
CA SER A 49 -1.96 6.80 16.99
C SER A 49 -3.35 6.19 17.01
N ALA A 50 -3.80 5.64 18.13
CA ALA A 50 -5.08 4.94 18.22
C ALA A 50 -6.26 5.88 18.51
N PHE A 51 -6.06 6.89 19.35
CA PHE A 51 -7.16 7.63 19.97
C PHE A 51 -7.20 9.12 19.64
N GLN A 52 -6.11 9.73 19.16
CA GLN A 52 -6.16 11.13 18.75
C GLN A 52 -7.22 11.33 17.65
N SER A 53 -8.02 12.39 17.78
CA SER A 53 -9.18 12.64 16.91
C SER A 53 -10.24 11.52 16.99
N ALA A 54 -10.39 10.90 18.17
CA ALA A 54 -11.29 9.76 18.42
C ALA A 54 -11.02 8.58 17.46
N GLY A 55 -9.78 8.38 17.01
CA GLY A 55 -9.42 7.34 16.05
C GLY A 55 -10.02 7.55 14.64
N GLN A 56 -10.60 8.71 14.34
CA GLN A 56 -11.19 9.05 13.04
C GLN A 56 -10.13 9.54 12.04
N ARG A 57 -9.03 8.80 11.94
CA ARG A 57 -7.97 9.02 10.95
C ARG A 57 -7.80 7.75 10.14
N CYS A 58 -7.64 7.90 8.82
CA CYS A 58 -7.28 6.77 7.97
C CYS A 58 -5.98 6.10 8.41
N SER A 59 -5.04 6.85 9.00
CA SER A 59 -3.77 6.39 9.57
C SER A 59 -3.83 5.87 11.01
N ALA A 60 -5.01 5.87 11.66
CA ALA A 60 -5.09 5.51 13.07
C ALA A 60 -4.69 4.04 13.29
N CYS A 61 -4.00 3.77 14.40
CA CYS A 61 -3.58 2.43 14.79
C CYS A 61 -4.81 1.57 15.12
N ARG A 62 -5.07 0.54 14.31
CA ARG A 62 -6.21 -0.37 14.50
C ARG A 62 -5.83 -1.61 15.31
N LEU A 63 -4.58 -2.06 15.17
CA LEU A 63 -4.07 -3.25 15.84
C LEU A 63 -2.67 -3.01 16.39
N LEU A 64 -2.47 -3.29 17.66
CA LEU A 64 -1.17 -3.36 18.32
C LEU A 64 -0.77 -4.82 18.51
N TYR A 65 0.37 -5.21 17.95
CA TYR A 65 1.05 -6.47 18.24
C TYR A 65 2.14 -6.25 19.29
N LEU A 66 2.03 -6.94 20.41
CA LEU A 66 3.02 -6.93 21.49
C LEU A 66 3.82 -8.22 21.51
N GLN A 67 5.14 -8.13 21.63
CA GLN A 67 5.93 -9.32 21.95
C GLN A 67 5.51 -9.85 23.33
N SER A 68 5.32 -11.18 23.42
CA SER A 68 4.71 -11.83 24.58
C SER A 68 5.45 -11.54 25.89
N ASP A 69 6.78 -11.36 25.84
CA ASP A 69 7.63 -11.12 27.01
C ASP A 69 7.33 -9.80 27.73
N ILE A 70 6.76 -8.81 27.04
CA ILE A 70 6.45 -7.48 27.60
C ILE A 70 4.95 -7.20 27.72
N ALA A 71 4.09 -8.09 27.19
CA ALA A 71 2.70 -7.75 26.90
C ALA A 71 1.87 -7.36 28.14
N GLU A 72 1.98 -8.11 29.24
CA GLU A 72 1.15 -7.88 30.43
C GLU A 72 1.53 -6.57 31.15
N GLU A 73 2.82 -6.31 31.36
CA GLU A 73 3.29 -5.05 31.97
C GLU A 73 3.01 -3.85 31.07
N PHE A 74 3.22 -3.99 29.75
CA PHE A 74 2.91 -2.94 28.78
C PHE A 74 1.41 -2.60 28.80
N LEU A 75 0.54 -3.61 28.80
CA LEU A 75 -0.91 -3.41 28.83
C LEU A 75 -1.39 -2.78 30.13
N ALA A 76 -0.77 -3.11 31.27
CA ALA A 76 -1.09 -2.47 32.54
C ALA A 76 -0.78 -0.97 32.49
N MET A 77 0.40 -0.59 31.99
CA MET A 77 0.78 0.82 31.83
C MET A 77 -0.08 1.54 30.78
N LEU A 78 -0.38 0.89 29.65
CA LEU A 78 -1.24 1.46 28.60
C LEU A 78 -2.64 1.76 29.15
N ARG A 79 -3.24 0.85 29.91
CA ARG A 79 -4.56 1.07 30.55
C ARG A 79 -4.51 2.24 31.53
N GLY A 80 -3.48 2.28 32.39
CA GLY A 80 -3.31 3.40 33.31
C GLY A 80 -3.17 4.75 32.60
N ALA A 81 -2.46 4.78 31.48
CA ALA A 81 -2.36 5.99 30.67
C ALA A 81 -3.69 6.33 29.96
N MET A 82 -4.46 5.35 29.49
CA MET A 82 -5.82 5.57 28.96
C MET A 82 -6.77 6.17 29.99
N ASP A 83 -6.70 5.73 31.25
CA ASP A 83 -7.55 6.24 32.34
C ASP A 83 -7.31 7.74 32.64
N THR A 84 -6.18 8.29 32.18
CA THR A 84 -5.86 9.72 32.32
C THR A 84 -6.43 10.61 31.21
N LEU A 85 -6.95 10.03 30.13
CA LEU A 85 -7.44 10.78 28.98
C LEU A 85 -8.78 11.46 29.28
N LYS A 86 -8.87 12.75 28.97
CA LYS A 86 -10.09 13.55 29.08
C LYS A 86 -10.87 13.50 27.77
N ILE A 87 -12.08 12.98 27.85
CA ILE A 87 -13.04 12.91 26.73
C ILE A 87 -14.02 14.06 26.90
N GLY A 88 -14.18 14.90 25.89
CA GLY A 88 -14.96 16.12 26.06
C GLY A 88 -15.13 16.99 24.82
N ASN A 89 -15.49 18.24 25.07
CA ASN A 89 -15.66 19.25 24.04
C ASN A 89 -14.28 19.71 23.54
N PRO A 90 -13.96 19.58 22.23
CA PRO A 90 -12.64 19.96 21.70
C PRO A 90 -12.32 21.46 21.80
N TRP A 91 -13.28 22.30 22.18
CA TRP A 91 -13.02 23.71 22.52
C TRP A 91 -12.34 23.90 23.89
N GLU A 92 -12.41 22.90 24.77
CA GLU A 92 -11.73 22.92 26.06
C GLU A 92 -10.29 22.44 25.90
N VAL A 93 -9.32 23.24 26.33
CA VAL A 93 -7.89 22.99 26.12
C VAL A 93 -7.40 21.69 26.77
N ASP A 94 -8.09 21.22 27.80
CA ASP A 94 -7.77 20.00 28.52
C ASP A 94 -8.49 18.77 27.96
N THR A 95 -9.21 18.87 26.84
CA THR A 95 -9.80 17.71 26.16
C THR A 95 -8.77 17.02 25.27
N ASP A 96 -8.52 15.73 25.52
CA ASP A 96 -7.64 14.89 24.72
C ASP A 96 -8.39 14.23 23.54
N ILE A 97 -9.63 13.78 23.79
CA ILE A 97 -10.46 13.05 22.82
C ILE A 97 -11.80 13.77 22.64
N GLY A 98 -12.04 14.24 21.41
CA GLY A 98 -13.32 14.83 21.00
C GLY A 98 -14.39 13.80 20.60
N PRO A 99 -15.51 14.25 20.04
CA PRO A 99 -16.62 13.39 19.66
C PRO A 99 -16.40 12.63 18.35
N LEU A 100 -17.19 11.57 18.16
CA LEU A 100 -17.43 10.97 16.85
C LEU A 100 -18.27 11.90 15.98
N ILE A 101 -18.19 11.71 14.66
CA ILE A 101 -18.78 12.64 13.69
C ILE A 101 -20.31 12.70 13.74
N ASP A 102 -20.99 11.58 13.94
CA ASP A 102 -22.46 11.48 13.92
C ASP A 102 -22.99 10.30 14.76
N SER A 103 -24.33 10.15 14.76
CA SER A 103 -25.04 9.11 15.51
C SER A 103 -24.78 7.71 14.98
N ASP A 104 -24.60 7.55 13.68
CA ASP A 104 -24.49 6.25 13.04
C ASP A 104 -23.12 5.65 13.34
N ALA A 105 -22.06 6.48 13.21
CA ALA A 105 -20.72 6.14 13.66
C ALA A 105 -20.71 5.79 15.16
N TYR A 106 -21.34 6.62 16.00
CA TYR A 106 -21.43 6.32 17.43
C TYR A 106 -22.08 4.97 17.71
N GLN A 107 -23.25 4.70 17.15
CA GLN A 107 -23.99 3.45 17.40
C GLN A 107 -23.21 2.23 16.92
N GLU A 108 -22.64 2.30 15.73
CA GLU A 108 -21.85 1.22 15.15
C GLU A 108 -20.62 0.89 16.03
N ILE A 109 -19.85 1.92 16.39
CA ILE A 109 -18.59 1.74 17.12
C ILE A 109 -18.86 1.36 18.58
N ALA A 110 -19.85 1.98 19.24
CA ALA A 110 -20.24 1.62 20.60
C ALA A 110 -20.73 0.17 20.68
N SER A 111 -21.56 -0.26 19.71
CA SER A 111 -22.00 -1.65 19.61
C SER A 111 -20.82 -2.61 19.42
N TYR A 112 -19.89 -2.28 18.51
CA TYR A 112 -18.69 -3.08 18.27
C TYR A 112 -17.79 -3.21 19.52
N ALA A 113 -17.66 -2.13 20.28
CA ALA A 113 -16.89 -2.06 21.51
C ALA A 113 -17.61 -2.70 22.73
N GLY A 114 -18.88 -3.10 22.58
CA GLY A 114 -19.69 -3.63 23.68
C GLY A 114 -20.09 -2.58 24.72
N ILE A 115 -20.10 -1.31 24.33
CA ILE A 115 -20.47 -0.18 25.19
C ILE A 115 -21.99 0.03 25.05
N ASN A 116 -22.74 -0.39 26.06
CA ASN A 116 -24.19 -0.24 26.11
C ASN A 116 -24.56 1.11 26.73
N GLY A 117 -24.91 2.09 25.90
CA GLY A 117 -25.38 3.39 26.35
C GLY A 117 -26.02 4.16 25.20
N LYS A 118 -27.16 4.82 25.45
CA LYS A 118 -27.67 5.81 24.52
C LYS A 118 -26.83 7.07 24.71
N ASN A 119 -26.39 7.68 23.62
CA ASN A 119 -25.86 9.05 23.62
C ASN A 119 -27.02 10.02 23.94
N SER A 120 -27.43 10.06 25.21
CA SER A 120 -28.61 10.81 25.68
C SER A 120 -28.51 12.32 25.43
N ASP A 121 -27.28 12.81 25.31
CA ASP A 121 -26.97 14.23 25.27
C ASP A 121 -26.59 14.69 23.85
N ASN A 122 -26.68 13.81 22.84
CA ASN A 122 -26.26 14.06 21.45
C ASN A 122 -24.83 14.62 21.32
N ASN A 123 -23.94 14.26 22.24
CA ASN A 123 -22.55 14.75 22.24
C ASN A 123 -21.58 13.82 21.48
N PHE A 124 -22.00 12.59 21.18
CA PHE A 124 -21.24 11.58 20.41
C PHE A 124 -19.87 11.24 21.02
N LEU A 125 -19.72 11.45 22.33
CA LEU A 125 -18.50 11.15 23.07
C LEU A 125 -18.43 9.65 23.37
N LEU A 126 -17.39 8.99 22.88
CA LEU A 126 -17.14 7.58 23.12
C LEU A 126 -15.76 7.40 23.77
N ALA A 127 -15.74 6.70 24.90
CA ALA A 127 -14.49 6.38 25.58
C ALA A 127 -13.62 5.44 24.75
N PRO A 128 -12.28 5.61 24.77
CA PRO A 128 -11.38 4.70 24.08
C PRO A 128 -11.43 3.31 24.70
N SER A 129 -11.32 2.29 23.86
CA SER A 129 -11.44 0.89 24.29
C SER A 129 -10.33 0.01 23.72
N ILE A 130 -9.97 -1.04 24.48
CA ILE A 130 -9.05 -2.09 24.05
C ILE A 130 -9.82 -3.39 23.87
N LYS A 131 -9.63 -4.06 22.73
CA LYS A 131 -10.20 -5.39 22.44
C LYS A 131 -9.07 -6.39 22.16
N ARG A 132 -9.02 -7.47 22.93
CA ARG A 132 -8.02 -8.55 22.71
C ARG A 132 -8.49 -9.44 21.55
N VAL A 133 -7.57 -9.75 20.64
CA VAL A 133 -7.78 -10.63 19.47
C VAL A 133 -6.60 -11.60 19.35
N SER A 134 -6.77 -12.73 18.66
CA SER A 134 -5.64 -13.65 18.41
C SER A 134 -4.66 -13.14 17.34
N GLY A 135 -5.10 -12.19 16.50
CA GLY A 135 -4.30 -11.60 15.44
C GLY A 135 -5.17 -10.81 14.46
N ILE A 136 -4.54 -10.30 13.40
CA ILE A 136 -5.17 -9.44 12.40
C ILE A 136 -6.30 -10.13 11.62
N ASP A 137 -6.30 -11.47 11.55
CA ASP A 137 -7.32 -12.24 10.83
C ASP A 137 -8.70 -12.18 11.50
N GLU A 138 -8.78 -11.85 12.79
CA GLU A 138 -10.06 -11.60 13.48
C GLU A 138 -10.65 -10.21 13.16
N ILE A 139 -9.88 -9.33 12.52
CA ILE A 139 -10.33 -7.99 12.15
C ILE A 139 -10.83 -8.04 10.71
N GLU A 140 -12.12 -8.29 10.55
CA GLU A 140 -12.76 -8.45 9.23
C GLU A 140 -12.77 -7.15 8.42
N ARG A 141 -12.96 -6.01 9.09
CA ARG A 141 -13.09 -4.68 8.48
C ARG A 141 -12.50 -3.59 9.37
N GLU A 142 -12.29 -2.42 8.78
CA GLU A 142 -11.89 -1.23 9.53
C GLU A 142 -13.03 -0.77 10.47
N ILE A 143 -12.65 -0.41 11.70
CA ILE A 143 -13.51 0.27 12.68
C ILE A 143 -12.97 1.68 12.83
N PHE A 144 -13.70 2.67 12.31
CA PHE A 144 -13.24 4.06 12.19
C PHE A 144 -13.51 4.87 13.47
N GLY A 145 -12.98 4.41 14.60
CA GLY A 145 -13.23 4.99 15.92
C GLY A 145 -12.16 4.67 16.96
N PRO A 146 -12.37 5.04 18.24
CA PRO A 146 -11.37 4.92 19.30
C PRO A 146 -11.35 3.49 19.88
N VAL A 147 -11.12 2.49 19.02
CA VAL A 147 -11.03 1.07 19.37
C VAL A 147 -9.67 0.54 18.95
N LEU A 148 -8.84 0.15 19.92
CA LEU A 148 -7.55 -0.48 19.69
C LEU A 148 -7.67 -1.99 19.88
N HIS A 149 -7.36 -2.76 18.83
CA HIS A 149 -7.19 -4.20 18.97
C HIS A 149 -5.79 -4.50 19.50
N VAL A 150 -5.65 -5.54 20.33
CA VAL A 150 -4.35 -6.00 20.82
C VAL A 150 -4.21 -7.51 20.59
N ALA A 151 -3.10 -7.88 19.97
CA ALA A 151 -2.65 -9.26 19.82
C ALA A 151 -1.23 -9.41 20.37
N THR A 152 -0.84 -10.65 20.68
CA THR A 152 0.51 -10.99 21.13
C THR A 152 1.20 -11.94 20.17
N TYR A 153 2.52 -11.83 20.04
CA TYR A 153 3.33 -12.75 19.23
C TYR A 153 4.59 -13.20 20.00
N LYS A 154 5.18 -14.34 19.64
CA LYS A 154 6.48 -14.76 20.21
C LYS A 154 7.61 -14.13 19.40
N ALA A 155 8.77 -13.88 20.02
CA ALA A 155 9.90 -13.22 19.37
C ALA A 155 10.33 -13.87 18.03
N GLY A 156 10.20 -15.19 17.90
CA GLY A 156 10.52 -15.95 16.68
C GLY A 156 9.46 -15.90 15.57
N ASP A 157 8.27 -15.36 15.86
CA ASP A 157 7.12 -15.38 14.94
C ASP A 157 6.94 -14.05 14.19
N LEU A 158 7.87 -13.10 14.33
CA LEU A 158 7.74 -11.76 13.73
C LEU A 158 7.50 -11.81 12.21
N ASP A 159 8.21 -12.67 11.51
CA ASP A 159 8.05 -12.83 10.07
C ASP A 159 6.64 -13.30 9.70
N GLN A 160 6.09 -14.25 10.45
CA GLN A 160 4.72 -14.73 10.25
C GLN A 160 3.69 -13.63 10.55
N VAL A 161 3.97 -12.77 11.53
CA VAL A 161 3.11 -11.60 11.81
C VAL A 161 3.11 -10.64 10.62
N VAL A 162 4.28 -10.30 10.07
CA VAL A 162 4.38 -9.44 8.88
C VAL A 162 3.65 -10.06 7.68
N ASP A 163 3.80 -11.36 7.46
CA ASP A 163 3.11 -12.07 6.36
C ASP A 163 1.59 -12.02 6.53
N ARG A 164 1.07 -12.22 7.74
CA ARG A 164 -0.38 -12.10 8.04
C ARG A 164 -0.88 -10.67 7.85
N ILE A 165 -0.08 -9.66 8.20
CA ILE A 165 -0.45 -8.26 7.97
C ILE A 165 -0.59 -7.99 6.47
N ASN A 166 0.40 -8.38 5.68
CA ASN A 166 0.40 -8.22 4.22
C ASN A 166 -0.78 -8.97 3.56
N ALA A 167 -1.11 -10.16 4.05
CA ALA A 167 -2.21 -10.98 3.54
C ALA A 167 -3.61 -10.34 3.68
N ARG A 168 -3.78 -9.34 4.55
CA ARG A 168 -5.04 -8.58 4.63
C ARG A 168 -5.28 -7.66 3.42
N GLY A 169 -4.26 -7.40 2.62
CA GLY A 169 -4.34 -6.60 1.39
C GLY A 169 -4.45 -5.10 1.62
N TYR A 170 -4.51 -4.61 2.86
CA TYR A 170 -4.34 -3.20 3.20
C TYR A 170 -2.85 -2.86 3.34
N GLY A 171 -2.51 -1.58 3.21
CA GLY A 171 -1.12 -1.14 3.26
C GLY A 171 -0.99 0.38 3.35
N LEU A 172 -1.67 1.02 4.32
CA LEU A 172 -1.66 2.47 4.47
C LEU A 172 -0.57 2.95 5.44
N THR A 173 -0.73 2.72 6.76
CA THR A 173 0.31 3.02 7.75
C THR A 173 0.74 1.80 8.56
N PHE A 174 2.01 1.78 8.94
CA PHE A 174 2.59 0.75 9.80
C PHE A 174 3.57 1.37 10.79
N GLY A 175 3.47 0.99 12.07
CA GLY A 175 4.39 1.39 13.13
C GLY A 175 5.27 0.25 13.62
N LEU A 176 6.52 0.54 13.94
CA LEU A 176 7.42 -0.41 14.61
C LEU A 176 8.20 0.29 15.72
N HIS A 177 8.08 -0.23 16.94
CA HIS A 177 8.98 0.13 18.04
C HIS A 177 9.98 -0.99 18.30
N THR A 178 11.25 -0.68 18.07
CA THR A 178 12.40 -1.56 18.30
C THR A 178 13.68 -0.74 18.36
N ARG A 179 14.64 -1.15 19.17
CA ARG A 179 16.01 -0.61 19.22
C ARG A 179 17.01 -1.45 18.41
N ILE A 180 16.53 -2.44 17.67
CA ILE A 180 17.37 -3.37 16.93
C ILE A 180 17.33 -3.02 15.44
N ASP A 181 18.42 -2.45 14.91
CA ASP A 181 18.50 -1.99 13.51
C ASP A 181 18.25 -3.12 12.51
N SER A 182 18.79 -4.32 12.76
CA SER A 182 18.53 -5.48 11.90
C SER A 182 17.05 -5.87 11.85
N ARG A 183 16.27 -5.52 12.89
CA ARG A 183 14.83 -5.72 12.94
C ARG A 183 14.09 -4.69 12.10
N VAL A 184 14.51 -3.43 12.16
CA VAL A 184 14.01 -2.37 11.29
C VAL A 184 14.21 -2.77 9.83
N ASP A 185 15.42 -3.20 9.47
CA ASP A 185 15.74 -3.67 8.12
C ASP A 185 14.91 -4.91 7.71
N GLN A 186 14.78 -5.89 8.60
CA GLN A 186 14.00 -7.11 8.37
C GLN A 186 12.54 -6.79 8.04
N VAL A 187 11.90 -5.93 8.84
CA VAL A 187 10.48 -5.61 8.71
C VAL A 187 10.24 -4.65 7.53
N THR A 188 11.01 -3.58 7.40
CA THR A 188 10.81 -2.57 6.34
C THR A 188 11.01 -3.11 4.93
N ARG A 189 11.83 -4.15 4.74
CA ARG A 189 11.98 -4.85 3.44
C ARG A 189 10.81 -5.76 3.10
N ARG A 190 10.04 -6.22 4.08
CA ARG A 190 8.97 -7.23 3.90
C ARG A 190 7.57 -6.64 3.97
N ILE A 191 7.37 -5.60 4.77
CA ILE A 191 6.04 -5.02 4.97
C ILE A 191 5.57 -4.31 3.69
N ASN A 192 4.33 -4.60 3.30
CA ASN A 192 3.65 -4.00 2.16
C ASN A 192 2.80 -2.83 2.64
N CYS A 193 3.44 -1.67 2.80
CA CYS A 193 2.81 -0.49 3.37
C CYS A 193 3.37 0.80 2.77
N GLY A 194 2.47 1.74 2.50
CA GLY A 194 2.84 3.03 1.92
C GLY A 194 3.58 3.94 2.90
N ASN A 195 3.24 3.97 4.18
CA ASN A 195 3.87 4.84 5.19
C ASN A 195 4.30 4.03 6.42
N ILE A 196 5.61 3.98 6.66
CA ILE A 196 6.23 3.20 7.72
C ILE A 196 6.86 4.16 8.74
N TYR A 197 6.59 3.94 10.02
CA TYR A 197 7.01 4.80 11.13
C TYR A 197 7.77 3.98 12.15
N ILE A 198 9.02 4.37 12.44
CA ILE A 198 9.91 3.67 13.35
C ILE A 198 10.15 4.50 14.61
N ASN A 199 9.87 3.92 15.77
CA ASN A 199 10.02 4.51 17.10
C ASN A 199 9.27 5.85 17.28
N ARG A 200 8.08 5.96 16.71
CA ARG A 200 7.22 7.14 16.79
C ARG A 200 5.77 6.76 16.49
N ASN A 201 4.84 7.67 16.75
CA ASN A 201 3.46 7.52 16.30
C ASN A 201 3.36 7.42 14.76
N GLN A 202 2.27 6.82 14.29
CA GLN A 202 2.04 6.55 12.86
C GLN A 202 0.98 7.47 12.22
N ILE A 203 0.80 8.67 12.76
CA ILE A 203 -0.21 9.64 12.30
C ILE A 203 0.43 10.99 11.98
N GLY A 204 -0.33 11.90 11.37
CA GLY A 204 0.11 13.28 11.17
C GLY A 204 1.21 13.44 10.11
N ALA A 205 1.13 12.68 9.02
CA ALA A 205 2.05 12.82 7.89
C ALA A 205 2.11 14.27 7.37
N ILE A 206 3.32 14.79 7.21
CA ILE A 206 3.64 16.15 6.80
C ILE A 206 3.88 16.18 5.30
N VAL A 207 3.17 17.06 4.59
CA VAL A 207 3.30 17.26 3.14
C VAL A 207 4.75 17.56 2.75
N GLY A 208 5.27 16.88 1.73
CA GLY A 208 6.64 17.04 1.23
C GLY A 208 7.74 16.35 2.06
N SER A 209 7.44 15.93 3.30
CA SER A 209 8.36 15.21 4.17
C SER A 209 7.98 13.73 4.30
N GLN A 210 6.69 13.47 4.51
CA GLN A 210 6.08 12.14 4.51
C GLN A 210 4.91 12.09 3.51
N PRO A 211 5.19 12.04 2.19
CA PRO A 211 4.16 11.79 1.19
C PRO A 211 3.23 10.65 1.62
N PHE A 212 1.93 10.89 1.54
CA PHE A 212 0.94 10.04 2.19
C PHE A 212 0.06 9.31 1.18
N GLY A 213 -0.13 8.02 1.40
CA GLY A 213 -0.98 7.16 0.57
C GLY A 213 -0.55 5.71 0.67
N GLY A 214 -1.49 4.80 0.42
CA GLY A 214 -1.28 3.36 0.62
C GLY A 214 -1.06 2.55 -0.65
N GLU A 215 -1.00 1.23 -0.49
CA GLU A 215 -1.04 0.24 -1.55
C GLU A 215 -2.16 -0.79 -1.33
N GLY A 216 -2.48 -1.58 -2.36
CA GLY A 216 -3.56 -2.57 -2.32
C GLY A 216 -4.94 -1.95 -2.08
N LEU A 217 -5.65 -2.43 -1.05
CA LEU A 217 -6.97 -1.96 -0.64
C LEU A 217 -6.96 -0.54 -0.06
N SER A 218 -5.78 0.01 0.23
CA SER A 218 -5.61 1.34 0.84
C SER A 218 -5.44 2.48 -0.15
N GLY A 219 -5.20 2.19 -1.43
CA GLY A 219 -5.30 3.22 -2.44
C GLY A 219 -4.63 2.87 -3.78
N THR A 220 -4.90 3.73 -4.76
CA THR A 220 -4.33 3.61 -6.11
C THR A 220 -2.99 4.31 -6.26
N GLY A 221 -2.70 5.29 -5.37
CA GLY A 221 -1.66 6.30 -5.58
C GLY A 221 -1.93 7.18 -6.81
N PRO A 222 -0.97 8.07 -7.16
CA PRO A 222 0.27 8.38 -6.43
C PRO A 222 0.01 9.03 -5.06
N LYS A 223 1.03 9.08 -4.20
CA LYS A 223 0.92 9.67 -2.85
C LYS A 223 0.60 11.16 -2.89
N ALA A 224 -0.40 11.57 -2.10
CA ALA A 224 -0.67 12.97 -1.84
C ALA A 224 0.53 13.63 -1.13
N GLY A 225 0.82 14.88 -1.50
CA GLY A 225 1.99 15.60 -0.99
C GLY A 225 3.35 15.04 -1.44
N GLY A 226 3.35 14.08 -2.37
CA GLY A 226 4.55 13.51 -2.99
C GLY A 226 4.92 14.15 -4.33
N PRO A 227 6.12 13.85 -4.84
CA PRO A 227 6.65 14.45 -6.07
C PRO A 227 5.87 14.01 -7.33
N ASN A 228 5.18 12.88 -7.28
CA ASN A 228 4.52 12.28 -8.43
C ASN A 228 3.03 12.63 -8.55
N TYR A 229 2.43 13.27 -7.53
CA TYR A 229 0.98 13.51 -7.47
C TYR A 229 0.47 14.36 -8.64
N LEU A 230 1.14 15.48 -8.92
CA LEU A 230 0.71 16.43 -9.95
C LEU A 230 0.80 15.86 -11.36
N GLN A 231 1.68 14.89 -11.61
CA GLN A 231 1.82 14.26 -12.93
C GLN A 231 0.54 13.51 -13.32
N ARG A 232 -0.22 13.01 -12.34
CA ARG A 232 -1.45 12.24 -12.60
C ARG A 232 -2.61 13.09 -13.10
N PHE A 233 -2.55 14.41 -12.92
CA PHE A 233 -3.56 15.36 -13.43
C PHE A 233 -3.22 15.91 -14.81
N LYS A 234 -2.09 15.53 -15.40
CA LYS A 234 -1.76 15.94 -16.77
C LYS A 234 -2.58 15.14 -17.76
N CYS A 235 -3.12 15.83 -18.75
CA CYS A 235 -3.65 15.17 -19.94
C CYS A 235 -2.48 14.49 -20.66
N HIS A 236 -2.62 13.20 -20.99
CA HIS A 236 -1.61 12.45 -21.72
C HIS A 236 -1.68 12.64 -23.25
N GLY A 237 -2.53 13.57 -23.73
CA GLY A 237 -2.55 14.09 -25.10
C GLY A 237 -3.97 14.39 -25.61
N ASP A 238 -4.10 15.44 -26.44
CA ASP A 238 -5.28 15.60 -27.30
C ASP A 238 -5.24 14.54 -28.41
N GLY A 239 -6.33 13.79 -28.63
CA GLY A 239 -6.43 12.84 -29.75
C GLY A 239 -5.97 11.41 -29.46
N VAL A 240 -6.10 10.93 -28.22
CA VAL A 240 -5.98 9.49 -27.93
C VAL A 240 -7.07 8.71 -28.68
N ASP A 241 -6.65 7.91 -29.65
CA ASP A 241 -7.57 7.13 -30.47
C ASP A 241 -7.84 5.75 -29.85
N PHE A 242 -9.10 5.52 -29.49
CA PHE A 242 -9.59 4.23 -28.99
C PHE A 242 -10.29 3.39 -30.07
N THR A 243 -10.19 3.76 -31.35
CA THR A 243 -11.04 3.20 -32.41
C THR A 243 -10.33 2.24 -33.38
N ASP A 244 -9.00 2.34 -33.52
CA ASP A 244 -8.31 1.79 -34.70
C ASP A 244 -7.56 0.46 -34.51
N THR A 245 -7.63 -0.17 -33.33
CA THR A 245 -6.98 -1.47 -33.11
C THR A 245 -7.74 -2.37 -32.15
N SER A 246 -7.74 -3.67 -32.42
CA SER A 246 -8.19 -4.73 -31.49
C SER A 246 -7.08 -5.78 -31.40
N PRO A 247 -6.88 -6.42 -30.24
CA PRO A 247 -5.98 -7.56 -30.13
C PRO A 247 -6.34 -8.64 -31.17
N THR A 248 -5.32 -9.21 -31.79
CA THR A 248 -5.43 -10.29 -32.79
C THR A 248 -4.91 -11.62 -32.22
N GLY A 249 -5.18 -12.73 -32.91
CA GLY A 249 -4.79 -14.07 -32.50
C GLY A 249 -5.91 -14.87 -31.83
N ALA A 250 -5.62 -16.13 -31.47
CA ALA A 250 -6.57 -16.98 -30.77
C ALA A 250 -6.85 -16.47 -29.35
N GLU A 251 -8.07 -16.65 -28.88
CA GLU A 251 -8.42 -16.40 -27.47
C GLU A 251 -7.75 -17.46 -26.60
N ILE A 252 -7.06 -17.02 -25.55
CA ILE A 252 -6.35 -17.90 -24.62
C ILE A 252 -7.28 -18.26 -23.46
N PRO A 253 -7.41 -19.54 -23.09
CA PRO A 253 -8.21 -19.94 -21.94
C PRO A 253 -7.70 -19.32 -20.63
N VAL A 254 -8.62 -18.79 -19.81
CA VAL A 254 -8.31 -18.20 -18.49
C VAL A 254 -7.41 -19.09 -17.61
N THR A 255 -7.59 -20.41 -17.65
CA THR A 255 -6.80 -21.36 -16.88
C THR A 255 -5.33 -21.39 -17.29
N GLU A 256 -5.04 -21.21 -18.58
CA GLU A 256 -3.66 -21.14 -19.07
C GLU A 256 -2.99 -19.85 -18.60
N ILE A 257 -3.74 -18.74 -18.61
CA ILE A 257 -3.29 -17.44 -18.12
C ILE A 257 -3.00 -17.50 -16.61
N GLN A 258 -3.91 -18.08 -15.84
CA GLN A 258 -3.74 -18.24 -14.39
C GLN A 258 -2.53 -19.12 -14.05
N ASN A 259 -2.34 -20.24 -14.76
CA ASN A 259 -1.15 -21.08 -14.57
C ASN A 259 0.15 -20.30 -14.81
N ALA A 260 0.20 -19.45 -15.83
CA ALA A 260 1.37 -18.62 -16.11
C ALA A 260 1.61 -17.55 -15.01
N ILE A 261 0.54 -17.00 -14.42
CA ILE A 261 0.62 -16.10 -13.26
C ILE A 261 1.18 -16.83 -12.03
N ASP A 262 0.71 -18.06 -11.77
CA ASP A 262 1.15 -18.86 -10.63
C ASP A 262 2.62 -19.27 -10.77
N GLU A 263 3.04 -19.65 -11.98
CA GLU A 263 4.44 -19.94 -12.31
C GLU A 263 5.34 -18.72 -12.10
N LEU A 264 4.91 -17.53 -12.54
CA LEU A 264 5.64 -16.27 -12.31
C LEU A 264 5.75 -15.95 -10.82
N SER A 265 4.69 -16.18 -10.06
CA SER A 265 4.64 -15.90 -8.61
C SER A 265 5.67 -16.72 -7.82
N GLY A 266 6.06 -17.90 -8.33
CA GLY A 266 7.12 -18.73 -7.75
C GLY A 266 8.55 -18.31 -8.11
N LEU A 267 8.75 -17.39 -9.06
CA LEU A 267 10.07 -16.93 -9.48
C LEU A 267 10.66 -15.92 -8.51
N GLN A 268 11.98 -16.01 -8.29
CA GLN A 268 12.71 -15.01 -7.50
C GLN A 268 12.73 -13.66 -8.21
N ILE A 269 12.48 -12.59 -7.44
CA ILE A 269 12.67 -11.23 -7.92
C ILE A 269 14.17 -11.02 -8.15
N LEU A 270 14.54 -10.72 -9.39
CA LEU A 270 15.93 -10.48 -9.75
C LEU A 270 16.43 -9.16 -9.16
N GLN A 271 17.67 -9.19 -8.64
CA GLN A 271 18.37 -7.96 -8.34
C GLN A 271 18.61 -7.17 -9.62
N ARG A 272 18.59 -5.84 -9.50
CA ARG A 272 18.76 -4.92 -10.63
C ARG A 272 19.94 -5.31 -11.53
N GLN A 273 21.14 -5.49 -10.96
CA GLN A 273 22.35 -5.82 -11.73
C GLN A 273 22.21 -7.08 -12.59
N ALA A 274 21.46 -8.09 -12.13
CA ALA A 274 21.19 -9.29 -12.92
C ALA A 274 20.27 -8.95 -14.10
N LEU A 275 19.25 -8.14 -13.86
CA LEU A 275 18.34 -7.68 -14.90
C LEU A 275 19.04 -6.82 -15.97
N GLU A 276 19.96 -5.91 -15.57
CA GLU A 276 20.68 -5.06 -16.54
C GLU A 276 21.51 -5.93 -17.50
N LYS A 277 22.19 -6.97 -17.00
CA LYS A 277 22.93 -7.93 -17.83
C LYS A 277 22.02 -8.68 -18.80
N LEU A 278 20.84 -9.10 -18.35
CA LEU A 278 19.86 -9.78 -19.23
C LEU A 278 19.37 -8.85 -20.34
N PHE A 279 19.12 -7.58 -20.01
CA PHE A 279 18.70 -6.57 -20.97
C PHE A 279 19.79 -6.29 -22.00
N GLU A 280 21.04 -6.09 -21.56
CA GLU A 280 22.19 -5.87 -22.44
C GLU A 280 22.38 -7.02 -23.43
N ASN A 281 22.33 -8.27 -22.95
CA ASN A 281 22.45 -9.47 -23.78
C ASN A 281 21.32 -9.59 -24.82
N SER A 282 20.13 -9.07 -24.51
CA SER A 282 18.95 -9.11 -25.38
C SER A 282 18.80 -7.85 -26.26
N GLY A 283 19.80 -6.95 -26.27
CA GLY A 283 19.76 -5.70 -27.02
C GLY A 283 18.72 -4.68 -26.53
N LEU A 284 18.37 -4.75 -25.24
CA LEU A 284 17.42 -3.87 -24.57
C LEU A 284 18.14 -2.89 -23.63
N LYS A 285 17.47 -1.77 -23.31
CA LYS A 285 17.97 -0.78 -22.36
C LYS A 285 16.95 -0.56 -21.26
N ILE A 286 17.45 -0.39 -20.05
CA ILE A 286 16.61 0.00 -18.90
C ILE A 286 16.26 1.49 -19.06
N PRO A 287 14.97 1.86 -18.98
CA PRO A 287 14.57 3.26 -19.03
C PRO A 287 15.11 4.07 -17.83
N ASP A 288 15.65 5.26 -18.09
CA ASP A 288 16.34 6.11 -17.10
C ASP A 288 15.47 6.48 -15.88
N PHE A 289 14.16 6.60 -16.06
CA PHE A 289 13.25 7.01 -14.98
C PHE A 289 13.05 5.93 -13.91
N PHE A 290 13.39 4.66 -14.18
CA PHE A 290 13.45 3.61 -13.18
C PHE A 290 14.81 3.51 -12.48
N CYS A 291 15.74 4.44 -12.73
CA CYS A 291 17.05 4.46 -12.07
C CYS A 291 17.04 5.02 -10.64
N LYS A 292 16.04 5.82 -10.26
CA LYS A 292 15.93 6.37 -8.90
C LYS A 292 15.30 5.35 -7.94
N GLN A 293 16.10 4.79 -7.03
CA GLN A 293 15.65 3.79 -6.05
C GLN A 293 15.09 4.40 -4.76
N SER A 294 15.65 5.51 -4.31
CA SER A 294 15.21 6.23 -3.11
C SER A 294 15.63 7.69 -3.13
N GLN A 295 14.99 8.50 -2.28
CA GLN A 295 15.25 9.91 -2.09
C GLN A 295 15.06 10.25 -0.61
N THR A 296 16.05 10.90 -0.01
CA THR A 296 15.89 11.57 1.29
C THR A 296 15.02 12.80 1.11
N LEU A 297 14.00 12.94 1.95
CA LEU A 297 13.09 14.08 2.00
C LEU A 297 13.45 15.00 3.17
N PRO A 298 13.15 16.30 3.07
CA PRO A 298 13.36 17.23 4.18
C PRO A 298 12.56 16.79 5.41
N GLY A 299 13.04 17.10 6.60
CA GLY A 299 12.36 16.82 7.86
C GLY A 299 13.00 17.60 9.01
N PRO A 300 12.38 17.60 10.21
CA PRO A 300 12.98 18.21 11.39
C PRO A 300 14.26 17.46 11.80
N THR A 301 15.13 18.16 12.51
CA THR A 301 16.29 17.54 13.16
C THR A 301 15.84 16.43 14.11
N GLY A 302 16.50 15.28 14.05
CA GLY A 302 16.12 14.10 14.84
C GLY A 302 15.18 13.14 14.10
N GLU A 303 14.93 13.39 12.82
CA GLU A 303 14.07 12.56 12.00
C GLU A 303 14.75 12.23 10.67
N SER A 304 14.64 10.97 10.24
CA SER A 304 15.03 10.54 8.89
C SER A 304 13.78 10.25 8.08
N ASN A 305 13.68 10.84 6.88
CA ASN A 305 12.56 10.66 5.97
C ASN A 305 13.07 10.16 4.62
N ILE A 306 12.72 8.93 4.26
CA ILE A 306 13.17 8.30 3.02
C ILE A 306 11.95 7.89 2.22
N LEU A 307 11.84 8.41 1.00
CA LEU A 307 10.93 7.92 -0.02
C LEU A 307 11.66 6.89 -0.89
N SER A 308 11.18 5.66 -0.93
CA SER A 308 11.67 4.58 -1.79
C SER A 308 10.57 4.10 -2.73
N TYR A 309 10.97 3.26 -3.69
CA TYR A 309 10.06 2.70 -4.68
C TYR A 309 10.15 1.18 -4.67
N ALA A 310 9.00 0.52 -4.74
CA ALA A 310 8.88 -0.94 -4.78
C ALA A 310 8.04 -1.37 -6.00
N PRO A 311 8.33 -2.51 -6.65
CA PRO A 311 7.50 -3.02 -7.74
C PRO A 311 6.06 -3.29 -7.28
N LYS A 312 5.07 -3.01 -8.14
CA LYS A 312 3.65 -3.26 -7.84
C LYS A 312 3.28 -4.74 -7.81
N GLY A 313 4.12 -5.62 -8.35
CA GLY A 313 3.86 -7.07 -8.44
C GLY A 313 3.76 -7.51 -9.90
N LEU A 314 2.72 -8.26 -10.25
CA LEU A 314 2.54 -8.80 -11.59
C LEU A 314 1.86 -7.80 -12.53
N VAL A 315 2.44 -7.62 -13.70
CA VAL A 315 1.97 -6.73 -14.76
C VAL A 315 1.56 -7.56 -15.98
N LEU A 316 0.32 -7.39 -16.43
CA LEU A 316 -0.20 -7.98 -17.66
C LEU A 316 -0.04 -7.01 -18.84
N CYS A 317 0.78 -7.37 -19.83
CA CYS A 317 1.07 -6.58 -21.03
C CYS A 317 0.29 -7.12 -22.24
N LEU A 318 -0.61 -6.29 -22.80
CA LEU A 318 -1.60 -6.73 -23.81
C LEU A 318 -1.40 -6.12 -25.21
N GLY A 319 -0.39 -5.29 -25.43
CA GLY A 319 -0.20 -4.65 -26.74
C GLY A 319 -1.11 -3.43 -26.95
N PRO A 320 -1.80 -3.25 -28.09
CA PRO A 320 -2.34 -4.31 -28.94
C PRO A 320 -1.37 -4.87 -29.99
N THR A 321 -0.30 -4.14 -30.35
CA THR A 321 0.72 -4.68 -31.26
C THR A 321 1.86 -5.36 -30.49
N ASN A 322 2.58 -6.28 -31.14
CA ASN A 322 3.76 -6.93 -30.56
C ASN A 322 4.84 -5.93 -30.15
N THR A 323 5.00 -4.83 -30.89
CA THR A 323 5.94 -3.75 -30.56
C THR A 323 5.54 -3.01 -29.28
N GLN A 324 4.25 -2.73 -29.10
CA GLN A 324 3.75 -2.09 -27.89
C GLN A 324 3.82 -3.04 -26.69
N ALA A 325 3.49 -4.33 -26.89
CA ALA A 325 3.65 -5.36 -25.87
C ALA A 325 5.12 -5.47 -25.41
N ARG A 326 6.09 -5.37 -26.35
CA ARG A 326 7.51 -5.27 -26.02
C ARG A 326 7.83 -4.07 -25.14
N SER A 327 7.38 -2.88 -25.54
CA SER A 327 7.68 -1.64 -24.80
C SER A 327 7.12 -1.68 -23.37
N GLN A 328 5.88 -2.16 -23.24
CA GLN A 328 5.22 -2.42 -21.96
C GLN A 328 6.01 -3.39 -21.08
N ALA A 329 6.40 -4.55 -21.62
CA ALA A 329 7.13 -5.58 -20.90
C ALA A 329 8.50 -5.08 -20.43
N VAL A 330 9.23 -4.36 -21.28
CA VAL A 330 10.53 -3.76 -20.95
C VAL A 330 10.39 -2.75 -19.80
N ALA A 331 9.38 -1.89 -19.84
CA ALA A 331 9.15 -0.90 -18.79
C ALA A 331 8.76 -1.55 -17.46
N ALA A 332 7.89 -2.56 -17.48
CA ALA A 332 7.47 -3.27 -16.28
C ALA A 332 8.61 -4.10 -15.67
N LEU A 333 9.38 -4.83 -16.48
CA LEU A 333 10.56 -5.56 -16.03
C LEU A 333 11.61 -4.60 -15.43
N ALA A 334 11.86 -3.46 -16.08
CA ALA A 334 12.79 -2.45 -15.57
C ALA A 334 12.39 -1.88 -14.21
N ALA A 335 11.09 -1.85 -13.90
CA ALA A 335 10.55 -1.49 -12.59
C ALA A 335 10.68 -2.62 -11.55
N GLY A 336 11.18 -3.80 -11.93
CA GLY A 336 11.31 -4.98 -11.08
C GLY A 336 10.02 -5.80 -10.93
N CYS A 337 9.03 -5.57 -11.81
CA CYS A 337 7.78 -6.33 -11.79
C CYS A 337 7.94 -7.71 -12.46
N GLN A 338 7.08 -8.66 -12.06
CA GLN A 338 6.84 -9.87 -12.83
C GLN A 338 5.95 -9.52 -14.02
N VAL A 339 6.20 -10.12 -15.19
CA VAL A 339 5.54 -9.71 -16.43
C VAL A 339 4.91 -10.89 -17.14
N LEU A 340 3.61 -10.80 -17.42
CA LEU A 340 2.92 -11.68 -18.34
C LEU A 340 2.59 -10.92 -19.62
N VAL A 341 3.06 -11.41 -20.76
CA VAL A 341 2.80 -10.83 -22.07
C VAL A 341 1.82 -11.71 -22.82
N ILE A 342 0.71 -11.13 -23.25
CA ILE A 342 -0.27 -11.78 -24.13
C ILE A 342 -0.42 -10.92 -25.37
N CYS A 343 0.09 -11.41 -26.50
CA CYS A 343 -0.03 -10.75 -27.80
C CYS A 343 0.09 -11.80 -28.92
N GLU A 344 -0.38 -11.50 -30.14
CA GLU A 344 -0.45 -12.49 -31.22
C GLU A 344 0.88 -13.21 -31.50
N ASN A 345 1.97 -12.46 -31.61
CA ASN A 345 3.30 -13.00 -31.88
C ASN A 345 4.32 -12.37 -30.91
N PRO A 346 4.58 -12.99 -29.74
CA PRO A 346 5.52 -12.48 -28.76
C PRO A 346 6.90 -12.19 -29.38
N PRO A 347 7.45 -10.98 -29.19
CA PRO A 347 8.74 -10.60 -29.74
C PRO A 347 9.87 -11.52 -29.26
N HIS A 348 10.78 -11.90 -30.17
CA HIS A 348 11.91 -12.79 -29.88
C HIS A 348 12.73 -12.36 -28.66
N GLN A 349 12.97 -11.05 -28.48
CA GLN A 349 13.75 -10.55 -27.34
C GLN A 349 13.08 -10.88 -25.99
N LEU A 350 11.74 -10.92 -25.93
CA LEU A 350 11.03 -11.26 -24.70
C LEU A 350 11.12 -12.77 -24.42
N THR A 351 11.08 -13.59 -25.46
CA THR A 351 11.29 -15.04 -25.35
C THR A 351 12.73 -15.36 -24.92
N GLU A 352 13.73 -14.64 -25.42
CA GLU A 352 15.12 -14.75 -24.94
C GLU A 352 15.26 -14.38 -23.47
N LEU A 353 14.62 -13.28 -23.02
CA LEU A 353 14.60 -12.92 -21.60
C LEU A 353 13.98 -14.03 -20.74
N GLN A 354 12.86 -14.61 -21.17
CA GLN A 354 12.22 -15.75 -20.49
C GLN A 354 13.17 -16.95 -20.37
N ILE A 355 13.82 -17.36 -21.47
CA ILE A 355 14.77 -18.48 -21.50
C ILE A 355 15.95 -18.25 -20.57
N ASN A 356 16.42 -16.99 -20.48
CA ASN A 356 17.55 -16.61 -19.63
C ASN A 356 17.16 -16.29 -18.18
N GLY A 357 15.93 -16.63 -17.76
CA GLY A 357 15.50 -16.56 -16.37
C GLY A 357 15.01 -15.19 -15.88
N ALA A 358 14.66 -14.27 -16.79
CA ALA A 358 13.92 -13.07 -16.41
C ALA A 358 12.51 -13.46 -15.91
N PRO A 359 11.90 -12.69 -14.99
CA PRO A 359 10.56 -12.95 -14.46
C PRO A 359 9.47 -12.54 -15.46
N ILE A 360 9.50 -13.14 -16.65
CA ILE A 360 8.60 -12.88 -17.76
C ILE A 360 8.04 -14.18 -18.33
N ARG A 361 6.76 -14.16 -18.68
CA ARG A 361 6.12 -15.22 -19.48
C ARG A 361 5.42 -14.62 -20.69
N CYS A 362 5.56 -15.28 -21.83
CA CYS A 362 4.95 -14.87 -23.10
C CYS A 362 3.97 -15.92 -23.60
N ILE A 363 2.75 -15.50 -23.93
CA ILE A 363 1.70 -16.34 -24.52
C ILE A 363 1.22 -15.68 -25.82
N GLY A 364 1.08 -16.50 -26.87
CA GLY A 364 0.63 -16.07 -28.19
C GLY A 364 -0.89 -16.04 -28.31
N GLY A 365 -1.52 -14.86 -28.37
CA GLY A 365 -2.97 -14.74 -28.50
C GLY A 365 -3.53 -13.45 -27.90
N HIS A 366 -4.80 -13.49 -27.47
CA HIS A 366 -5.46 -12.42 -26.73
C HIS A 366 -6.27 -12.97 -25.54
N ILE A 367 -6.57 -12.09 -24.59
CA ILE A 367 -7.47 -12.37 -23.46
C ILE A 367 -8.80 -11.64 -23.68
N SER A 368 -9.92 -12.30 -23.34
CA SER A 368 -11.23 -11.65 -23.33
C SER A 368 -11.43 -10.78 -22.09
N ALA A 369 -12.32 -9.79 -22.18
CA ALA A 369 -12.63 -8.94 -21.04
C ALA A 369 -13.29 -9.70 -19.89
N SER A 370 -14.06 -10.77 -20.14
CA SER A 370 -14.66 -11.58 -19.08
C SER A 370 -13.60 -12.30 -18.24
N ASP A 371 -12.61 -12.90 -18.91
CA ASP A 371 -11.64 -13.79 -18.28
C ASP A 371 -10.70 -13.02 -17.35
N ILE A 372 -10.45 -11.74 -17.61
CA ILE A 372 -9.65 -10.89 -16.73
C ILE A 372 -10.26 -10.72 -15.34
N THR A 373 -11.56 -10.96 -15.17
CA THR A 373 -12.24 -10.85 -13.88
C THR A 373 -11.92 -11.99 -12.93
N GLU A 374 -11.48 -13.13 -13.47
CA GLU A 374 -11.20 -14.36 -12.73
C GLU A 374 -9.73 -14.46 -12.30
N LEU A 375 -8.82 -13.70 -12.95
CA LEU A 375 -7.39 -13.77 -12.65
C LEU A 375 -7.08 -13.34 -11.22
N GLU A 376 -6.27 -14.11 -10.51
CA GLU A 376 -5.74 -13.74 -9.19
C GLU A 376 -4.34 -13.14 -9.32
N ASN A 377 -3.82 -12.52 -8.25
CA ASN A 377 -2.44 -11.98 -8.18
C ASN A 377 -2.07 -10.97 -9.29
N LEU A 378 -3.05 -10.24 -9.84
CA LEU A 378 -2.85 -9.21 -10.83
C LEU A 378 -2.75 -7.82 -10.18
N SER A 379 -1.65 -7.10 -10.44
CA SER A 379 -1.41 -5.77 -9.85
C SER A 379 -1.63 -4.62 -10.82
N VAL A 380 -1.29 -4.80 -12.10
CA VAL A 380 -1.40 -3.77 -13.15
C VAL A 380 -1.74 -4.43 -14.48
N VAL A 381 -2.59 -3.78 -15.26
CA VAL A 381 -2.79 -4.10 -16.68
C VAL A 381 -2.20 -2.98 -17.51
N THR A 382 -1.51 -3.29 -18.60
CA THR A 382 -0.99 -2.29 -19.51
C THR A 382 -1.35 -2.62 -20.95
N MET A 383 -1.94 -1.64 -21.62
CA MET A 383 -2.41 -1.74 -23.01
C MET A 383 -2.48 -0.34 -23.60
N GLN A 384 -1.96 -0.16 -24.82
CA GLN A 384 -2.12 1.11 -25.51
C GLN A 384 -3.59 1.35 -25.88
N PRO A 385 -4.02 2.62 -25.98
CA PRO A 385 -5.37 2.98 -26.38
C PRO A 385 -5.84 2.25 -27.63
N CYS A 386 -6.94 1.50 -27.49
CA CYS A 386 -7.54 0.70 -28.53
C CYS A 386 -9.00 0.37 -28.16
N LYS A 387 -9.75 -0.24 -29.07
CA LYS A 387 -11.19 -0.49 -28.89
C LYS A 387 -11.49 -1.38 -27.68
N ALA A 388 -10.64 -2.37 -27.44
CA ALA A 388 -10.80 -3.32 -26.35
C ALA A 388 -10.58 -2.71 -24.94
N MET A 389 -10.02 -1.49 -24.85
CA MET A 389 -9.63 -0.91 -23.56
C MET A 389 -10.84 -0.57 -22.70
N ALA A 390 -11.93 -0.13 -23.32
CA ALA A 390 -13.18 0.17 -22.64
C ALA A 390 -13.76 -1.09 -21.97
N ASP A 391 -13.80 -2.20 -22.71
CA ASP A 391 -14.32 -3.47 -22.22
C ASP A 391 -13.45 -4.03 -21.10
N LEU A 392 -12.12 -3.97 -21.26
CA LEU A 392 -11.18 -4.36 -20.20
C LEU A 392 -11.33 -3.50 -18.94
N ARG A 393 -11.50 -2.18 -19.09
CA ARG A 393 -11.71 -1.28 -17.94
C ARG A 393 -13.03 -1.60 -17.23
N ALA A 394 -14.09 -1.84 -17.98
CA ALA A 394 -15.39 -2.21 -17.43
C ALA A 394 -15.33 -3.53 -16.64
N ALA A 395 -14.65 -4.54 -17.19
CA ALA A 395 -14.45 -5.82 -16.52
C ALA A 395 -13.56 -5.71 -15.27
N LEU A 396 -12.42 -5.01 -15.35
CA LEU A 396 -11.56 -4.81 -14.18
C LEU A 396 -12.30 -4.10 -13.04
N ALA A 397 -13.22 -3.18 -13.35
CA ALA A 397 -13.99 -2.45 -12.36
C ALA A 397 -15.03 -3.32 -11.61
N THR A 398 -15.41 -4.50 -12.12
CA THR A 398 -16.31 -5.42 -11.41
C THR A 398 -15.58 -6.36 -10.46
N ARG A 399 -14.24 -6.40 -10.51
CA ARG A 399 -13.43 -7.25 -9.63
C ARG A 399 -13.54 -6.81 -8.17
N GLN A 400 -13.49 -7.79 -7.27
CA GLN A 400 -13.31 -7.54 -5.85
C GLN A 400 -11.82 -7.31 -5.53
N GLY A 401 -11.54 -6.64 -4.42
CA GLY A 401 -10.18 -6.37 -3.97
C GLY A 401 -9.68 -4.98 -4.34
N ALA A 402 -8.37 -4.85 -4.57
CA ALA A 402 -7.73 -3.59 -4.93
C ALA A 402 -8.16 -3.12 -6.33
N ILE A 403 -8.20 -1.81 -6.55
CA ILE A 403 -8.47 -1.24 -7.87
C ILE A 403 -7.22 -1.44 -8.73
N ILE A 404 -7.34 -2.30 -9.75
CA ILE A 404 -6.26 -2.58 -10.70
C ILE A 404 -6.24 -1.48 -11.77
N PRO A 405 -5.15 -0.71 -11.91
CA PRO A 405 -5.05 0.32 -12.93
C PRO A 405 -4.77 -0.29 -14.30
N ILE A 406 -5.35 0.33 -15.34
CA ILE A 406 -4.84 0.22 -16.71
C ILE A 406 -3.88 1.38 -16.94
N VAL A 407 -2.64 1.07 -17.32
CA VAL A 407 -1.60 2.07 -17.64
C VAL A 407 -1.20 1.98 -19.11
N PHE A 408 -0.75 3.08 -19.69
CA PHE A 408 -0.26 3.16 -21.07
C PHE A 408 0.79 4.26 -21.19
N GLU A 409 1.44 4.35 -22.35
CA GLU A 409 2.50 5.34 -22.55
C GLU A 409 1.94 6.76 -22.74
N PRO A 410 2.69 7.80 -22.34
CA PRO A 410 4.03 7.74 -21.74
C PRO A 410 3.99 7.25 -20.28
N PHE A 411 4.84 6.28 -19.95
CA PHE A 411 4.94 5.77 -18.58
C PHE A 411 5.58 6.79 -17.65
N THR A 412 5.19 6.73 -16.38
CA THR A 412 5.76 7.54 -15.29
C THR A 412 6.33 6.61 -14.22
N GLN A 413 7.04 7.19 -13.25
CA GLN A 413 7.65 6.40 -12.17
C GLN A 413 6.61 5.55 -11.42
N THR A 414 5.39 6.06 -11.22
CA THR A 414 4.32 5.38 -10.48
C THR A 414 3.43 4.49 -11.35
N SER A 415 3.74 4.30 -12.64
CA SER A 415 3.00 3.36 -13.50
C SER A 415 3.13 1.93 -12.96
N PHE A 416 4.36 1.50 -12.66
CA PHE A 416 4.68 0.13 -12.22
C PHE A 416 5.30 0.04 -10.82
N LEU A 417 5.54 1.18 -10.16
CA LEU A 417 6.10 1.23 -8.80
C LEU A 417 5.09 1.77 -7.79
N HIS A 418 5.08 1.19 -6.59
CA HIS A 418 4.57 1.80 -5.38
C HIS A 418 5.59 2.79 -4.83
N GLU A 419 5.08 3.88 -4.26
CA GLU A 419 5.86 4.79 -3.43
C GLU A 419 5.76 4.28 -1.98
N ARG A 420 6.89 4.10 -1.30
CA ARG A 420 6.93 3.74 0.13
C ARG A 420 7.76 4.77 0.89
N HIS A 421 7.21 5.26 1.98
CA HIS A 421 7.87 6.24 2.84
C HIS A 421 8.23 5.60 4.18
N THR A 422 9.47 5.81 4.62
CA THR A 422 9.94 5.41 5.95
C THR A 422 10.37 6.65 6.73
N CYS A 423 9.72 6.85 7.88
CA CYS A 423 10.05 7.87 8.88
C CYS A 423 10.71 7.21 10.08
N ILE A 424 11.91 7.64 10.47
CA ILE A 424 12.62 7.10 11.65
C ILE A 424 12.86 8.24 12.63
N ASP A 425 12.38 8.09 13.86
CA ASP A 425 12.87 8.91 14.97
C ASP A 425 14.30 8.50 15.31
N THR A 426 15.27 9.33 14.93
CA THR A 426 16.70 9.09 15.20
C THR A 426 17.12 9.52 16.60
N THR A 427 16.19 10.06 17.39
CA THR A 427 16.40 10.49 18.78
C THR A 427 15.83 9.54 19.81
N ALA A 428 15.21 8.43 19.41
CA ALA A 428 14.59 7.44 20.30
C ALA A 428 15.55 6.81 21.33
N ALA A 429 16.87 6.95 21.13
CA ALA A 429 17.89 6.59 22.12
C ALA A 429 18.07 7.63 23.25
N GLY A 430 17.39 8.77 23.19
CA GLY A 430 17.46 9.86 24.17
C GLY A 430 18.37 11.03 23.79
N GLY A 431 18.81 11.12 22.52
CA GLY A 431 19.69 12.20 22.05
C GLY A 431 19.88 12.19 20.54
N ASN A 432 20.41 13.27 19.98
CA ASN A 432 20.66 13.41 18.54
C ASN A 432 22.16 13.39 18.22
N ALA A 433 22.63 12.29 17.62
CA ALA A 433 24.04 12.11 17.29
C ALA A 433 24.57 13.15 16.28
N ALA A 434 23.75 13.57 15.30
CA ALA A 434 24.17 14.56 14.30
C ALA A 434 24.44 15.93 14.95
N LEU A 435 23.60 16.36 15.89
CA LEU A 435 23.81 17.61 16.63
C LEU A 435 25.05 17.56 17.54
N MET A 436 25.40 16.37 18.08
CA MET A 436 26.62 16.22 18.87
C MET A 436 27.88 16.38 18.03
N VAL A 437 27.84 15.99 16.75
CA VAL A 437 28.95 16.17 15.80
C VAL A 437 29.05 17.61 15.32
N GLU A 438 27.94 18.31 15.11
CA GLU A 438 27.96 19.73 14.70
C GLU A 438 28.43 20.68 15.82
N ALA A 439 28.27 20.28 17.08
CA ALA A 439 28.66 21.08 18.24
C ALA A 439 30.13 20.90 18.68
N GLY A 440 30.83 19.90 18.14
CA GLY A 440 32.24 19.58 18.46
C GLY A 440 33.19 20.01 17.35
#